data_AF-A0A212RI64-F1
#
_entry.id   AF-A0A212RI64-F1
#
_cell.length_a   1.000
_cell.length_b   1.000
_cell.length_c   1.000
_cell.angle_alpha   90.00
_cell.angle_beta   90.00
_cell.angle_gamma   90.00
#
_symmetry.space_group_name_H-M   'P 1'
#
loop_
_entity.id
_entity.type
_entity.pdbx_description
1 polymer ?
#
loop_
_entity_poly.entity_id
_entity_poly.type
_entity_poly.pdbx_seq_one_letter_code
_entity_poly.pdbx_strand_id
1 'polypeptide(L)' 'MASLRFATRPRSPFISIWFALDALLGLLPPVYWLLGGPTPLFFGLPCSIVYFGGLAIFILLSIIVAYVDDERRGAFGPAS' A
#
# COMPACT_ATOMS: atom_id res chain seq x y z
N MET A 1 -19.90 -12.72 -25.77
CA MET A 1 -19.07 -12.66 -24.55
C MET A 1 -17.66 -12.24 -24.94
N ALA A 2 -17.31 -10.97 -24.76
CA ALA A 2 -15.96 -10.47 -25.04
C ALA A 2 -15.02 -10.88 -23.91
N SER A 3 -13.98 -11.66 -24.23
CA SER A 3 -12.90 -11.99 -23.30
C SER A 3 -12.02 -10.76 -23.13
N LEU A 4 -12.18 -10.03 -22.03
CA LEU A 4 -11.23 -9.00 -21.61
C LEU A 4 -9.93 -9.70 -21.20
N ARG A 5 -9.05 -9.94 -22.18
CA ARG A 5 -7.66 -10.30 -21.92
C ARG A 5 -6.94 -9.02 -21.53
N PHE A 6 -6.86 -8.76 -20.23
CA PHE A 6 -5.90 -7.79 -19.72
C PHE A 6 -4.51 -8.29 -20.11
N ALA A 7 -3.78 -7.51 -20.90
CA ALA A 7 -2.38 -7.77 -21.11
C ALA A 7 -1.71 -7.61 -19.74
N THR A 8 -1.35 -8.72 -19.09
CA THR A 8 -0.62 -8.70 -17.82
C THR A 8 0.81 -8.26 -18.12
N ARG A 9 0.99 -6.95 -18.35
CA ARG A 9 2.33 -6.37 -18.36
C ARG A 9 2.88 -6.49 -16.94
N PRO A 10 4.10 -7.00 -16.78
CA PRO A 10 4.71 -7.08 -15.47
C PRO A 10 4.76 -5.67 -14.87
N ARG A 11 4.27 -5.55 -13.63
CA ARG A 11 4.26 -4.30 -12.90
C ARG A 11 5.68 -3.75 -12.76
N SER A 12 5.80 -2.42 -12.69
CA SER A 12 7.11 -1.81 -12.46
C SER A 12 7.77 -2.40 -11.21
N PRO A 13 9.04 -2.85 -11.26
CA PRO A 13 9.73 -3.37 -10.09
C PRO A 13 9.80 -2.33 -8.96
N PHE A 14 9.80 -1.05 -9.31
CA PHE A 14 9.72 0.05 -8.35
C PHE A 14 8.44 0.00 -7.51
N ILE A 15 7.29 -0.22 -8.15
CA ILE A 15 6.00 -0.32 -7.46
C ILE A 15 5.94 -1.59 -6.62
N SER A 16 6.47 -2.71 -7.12
CA SER A 16 6.53 -3.95 -6.34
C SER A 16 7.36 -3.78 -5.06
N ILE A 17 8.51 -3.09 -5.14
CA ILE A 17 9.33 -2.76 -3.97
C ILE A 17 8.58 -1.79 -3.04
N TRP A 18 7.88 -0.81 -3.59
CA TRP A 18 7.06 0.14 -2.81
C TRP A 18 5.96 -0.58 -2.00
N PHE A 19 5.22 -1.50 -2.62
CA PHE A 19 4.23 -2.31 -1.91
C PHE A 19 4.85 -3.26 -0.88
N ALA A 20 6.06 -3.77 -1.14
CA ALA A 20 6.78 -4.57 -0.14
C ALA A 20 7.14 -3.71 1.09
N LEU A 21 7.47 -2.43 0.90
CA LEU A 21 7.68 -1.49 2.00
C LEU A 21 6.37 -1.15 2.73
N ASP A 22 5.26 -0.96 2.01
CA ASP A 22 3.93 -0.79 2.62
C ASP A 22 3.56 -1.99 3.51
N ALA A 23 3.79 -3.19 3.00
CA ALA A 23 3.58 -4.43 3.74
C ALA A 23 4.52 -4.53 4.94
N LEU A 24 5.78 -4.08 4.82
CA LEU A 24 6.73 -4.03 5.92
C LEU A 24 6.30 -3.04 7.00
N LEU A 25 5.83 -1.85 6.63
CA LEU A 25 5.25 -0.86 7.56
C LEU A 25 3.98 -1.40 8.22
N GLY A 26 3.16 -2.17 7.49
CA GLY A 26 1.97 -2.83 8.03
C GLY A 26 2.24 -4.07 8.88
N LEU A 27 3.36 -4.76 8.68
CA LEU A 27 3.82 -5.87 9.53
C LEU A 27 4.68 -5.41 10.71
N LEU A 28 5.31 -4.24 10.63
CA LEU A 28 6.07 -3.61 11.72
C LEU A 28 5.39 -2.39 12.40
N PRO A 29 4.06 -2.33 12.58
CA PRO A 29 3.47 -1.44 13.57
C PRO A 29 4.03 -1.59 14.99
N PRO A 30 4.46 -2.77 15.49
CA PRO A 30 4.48 -2.98 16.94
C PRO A 30 5.80 -3.50 17.49
N VAL A 31 6.89 -3.62 16.71
CA VAL A 31 8.20 -4.05 17.25
C VAL A 31 8.67 -3.10 18.37
N TYR A 32 8.21 -1.83 18.35
CA TYR A 32 8.51 -0.82 19.36
C TYR A 32 7.49 -0.73 20.50
N TRP A 33 6.25 -1.21 20.33
CA TRP A 33 5.28 -1.33 21.44
C TRP A 33 5.61 -2.54 22.32
N LEU A 34 6.25 -3.55 21.74
CA LEU A 34 6.57 -4.83 22.37
C LEU A 34 7.76 -4.80 23.35
N LEU A 35 8.52 -3.70 23.45
CA LEU A 35 9.71 -3.65 24.32
C LEU A 35 9.58 -2.76 25.57
N GLY A 36 8.52 -1.95 25.74
CA GLY A 36 8.65 -0.72 26.56
C GLY A 36 7.55 -0.28 27.54
N GLY A 37 6.36 -0.88 27.62
CA GLY A 37 5.31 -0.45 28.59
C GLY A 37 4.12 0.30 27.97
N PRO A 38 3.35 1.10 28.77
CA PRO A 38 1.97 1.50 28.42
C PRO A 38 1.89 2.25 27.09
N THR A 39 0.89 1.87 26.30
CA THR A 39 0.65 2.41 24.95
C THR A 39 0.47 3.93 25.01
N PRO A 40 1.30 4.72 24.29
CA PRO A 40 1.19 6.16 24.32
C PRO A 40 -0.16 6.59 23.76
N LEU A 41 -0.85 7.44 24.51
CA LEU A 41 -2.05 8.11 24.04
C LEU A 41 -1.62 9.32 23.19
N PHE A 42 -2.07 9.35 21.95
CA PHE A 42 -1.94 10.50 21.08
C PHE A 42 -3.27 11.26 21.07
N PHE A 43 -3.30 12.46 21.63
CA PHE A 43 -4.52 13.29 21.68
C PHE A 43 -5.73 12.61 22.36
N GLY A 44 -5.46 11.72 23.33
CA GLY A 44 -6.49 10.93 24.02
C GLY A 44 -6.91 9.64 23.30
N LEU A 45 -6.34 9.36 22.12
CA LEU A 45 -6.57 8.13 21.36
C LEU A 45 -5.37 7.19 21.46
N PRO A 46 -5.56 5.86 21.42
CA PRO A 46 -4.45 4.92 21.26
C PRO A 46 -3.66 5.26 20.01
N CYS A 47 -2.34 5.42 20.14
CA CYS A 47 -1.45 5.79 19.04
C CYS A 47 -1.49 4.76 17.88
N SER A 48 -1.98 3.54 18.13
CA SER A 48 -2.26 2.51 17.12
C SER A 48 -3.36 2.94 16.16
N ILE A 49 -4.43 3.55 16.64
CA ILE A 49 -5.54 4.01 15.79
C ILE A 49 -5.03 5.05 14.80
N VAL A 50 -4.21 5.98 15.28
CA VAL A 50 -3.60 7.02 14.44
C VAL A 50 -2.61 6.40 13.46
N TYR A 51 -1.77 5.47 13.92
CA TYR A 51 -0.78 4.79 13.08
C TYR A 51 -1.44 3.98 11.96
N PHE A 52 -2.35 3.06 12.31
CA PHE A 52 -3.02 2.22 11.32
C PHE A 52 -3.97 3.02 10.43
N GLY A 53 -4.60 4.07 10.95
CA GLY A 53 -5.40 4.99 10.15
C GLY A 53 -4.56 5.71 9.09
N GLY A 54 -3.43 6.28 9.50
CA GLY A 54 -2.48 6.91 8.58
C GLY A 54 -1.89 5.92 7.57
N LEU A 55 -1.51 4.73 8.03
CA LEU A 55 -0.99 3.67 7.17
C LEU A 55 -2.03 3.22 6.14
N ALA A 56 -3.30 3.06 6.52
CA ALA A 56 -4.36 2.70 5.59
C ALA A 56 -4.56 3.76 4.50
N ILE A 57 -4.52 5.05 4.88
CA ILE A 57 -4.57 6.17 3.93
C ILE A 57 -3.35 6.13 3.00
N PHE A 58 -2.17 5.88 3.55
CA PHE A 58 -0.94 5.79 2.77
C PHE A 58 -0.99 4.64 1.75
N ILE A 59 -1.42 3.45 2.16
CA ILE A 59 -1.60 2.28 1.27
C ILE A 59 -2.63 2.60 0.17
N LEU A 60 -3.73 3.28 0.52
CA LEU A 60 -4.73 3.71 -0.46
C LEU A 60 -4.11 4.62 -1.52
N LEU A 61 -3.26 5.58 -1.11
CA LEU A 61 -2.54 6.45 -2.03
C LEU A 61 -1.53 5.66 -2.88
N SER A 62 -0.81 4.69 -2.31
CA SER A 62 0.07 3.79 -3.06
C SER A 62 -0.68 3.05 -4.18
N ILE A 63 -1.89 2.56 -3.91
CA ILE A 63 -2.74 1.91 -4.92
C ILE A 63 -3.12 2.88 -6.03
N ILE A 64 -3.49 4.12 -5.70
CA ILE A 64 -3.83 5.14 -6.70
C ILE A 64 -2.61 5.45 -7.59
N VAL A 65 -1.44 5.66 -6.99
CA VAL A 65 -0.19 5.90 -7.74
C VAL A 65 0.12 4.73 -8.66
N ALA A 66 -0.05 3.52 -8.16
CA ALA A 66 0.24 2.32 -8.91
C ALA A 66 -0.74 2.10 -10.06
N TYR A 67 -2.02 2.46 -9.88
CA TYR A 67 -3.01 2.49 -10.95
C TYR A 67 -2.63 3.49 -12.06
N VAL A 68 -2.21 4.70 -11.67
CA VAL A 68 -1.78 5.74 -12.62
C VAL A 68 -0.53 5.31 -13.41
N ASP A 69 0.43 4.62 -12.78
CA ASP A 69 1.60 4.08 -13.50
C ASP A 69 1.20 2.97 -14.48
N ASP A 70 0.30 2.07 -14.07
CA ASP A 70 -0.21 1.00 -14.93
C ASP A 70 -0.96 1.57 -16.13
N GLU A 71 -1.75 2.64 -15.94
CA GLU A 71 -2.42 3.38 -17.01
C GLU A 71 -1.40 4.01 -17.98
N ARG A 72 -0.38 4.71 -17.47
CA ARG A 72 0.69 5.31 -18.29
C ARG A 72 1.48 4.28 -19.09
N ARG A 73 1.61 3.06 -18.56
CA ARG A 73 2.25 1.92 -19.24
C ARG A 73 1.31 1.20 -20.20
N GLY A 74 0.09 1.67 -20.38
CA GLY A 74 -0.88 1.10 -21.31
C GLY A 74 -1.39 -0.28 -20.89
N ALA A 75 -1.41 -0.60 -19.60
CA ALA A 75 -1.87 -1.90 -19.09
C ALA A 75 -3.35 -2.20 -19.44
N PHE A 76 -4.15 -1.16 -19.66
CA PHE A 76 -5.57 -1.26 -20.00
C PHE A 76 -5.87 -1.07 -21.50
N GLY A 77 -4.82 -0.93 -22.33
CA GLY A 77 -4.96 -0.81 -23.78
C GLY A 77 -5.35 -2.15 -24.44
N PRO A 78 -5.88 -2.14 -25.67
CA PRO A 78 -6.19 -3.36 -26.40
C PRO A 78 -4.93 -4.20 -26.61
N ALA A 79 -5.03 -5.51 -26.39
CA ALA A 79 -3.95 -6.45 -26.66
C ALA A 79 -3.67 -6.47 -28.17
N SER A 80 -2.64 -5.73 -28.61
CA SER A 80 -2.09 -5.74 -29.97
C SER A 80 -1.17 -6.93 -30.18
#